data_AF-A0A1M2VXP5-F1
#
_entry.id   AF-A0A1M2VXP5-F1
#
_cell.length_a   1.000
_cell.length_b   1.000
_cell.length_c   1.000
_cell.angle_alpha   90.00
_cell.angle_beta   90.00
_cell.angle_gamma   90.00
#
_symmetry.space_group_name_H-M   'P 1'
#
loop_
_entity.id
_entity.type
_entity.pdbx_description
1 polymer ?
#
loop_
_entity_poly.entity_id
_entity_poly.type
_entity_poly.pdbx_seq_one_letter_code
_entity_poly.pdbx_strand_id
1 'polypeptide(L)'
;MDVGTWGATATEVYESEQSILHLPRDVRGSRITMAFYKDYIAVVRAIAIVLDKPGLAGVPSAANVEGELRGQAPRFFGKGGKVEHAMDYVLQAAMEQSPLGDGTWDDMQREIAAADDPDPDAVAYAAMPICDNDLAFADVAERLELDTVGRFRASERQYGETDDFPDDDVMEGIEDEDEDDMELKDRRIVDSIVEALREARRGRV
;
A
#
# COMPACT_ATOMS: atom_id res chain seq x y z
N MET A 1 -11.22 -8.36 -37.14
CA MET A 1 -10.10 -7.69 -36.48
C MET A 1 -10.73 -6.62 -35.61
N ASP A 2 -10.93 -6.94 -34.34
CA ASP A 2 -11.64 -6.07 -33.40
C ASP A 2 -10.60 -5.46 -32.48
N VAL A 3 -10.46 -4.13 -32.53
CA VAL A 3 -9.50 -3.38 -31.71
C VAL A 3 -10.24 -3.08 -30.41
N GLY A 4 -10.24 -4.08 -29.53
CA GLY A 4 -10.82 -3.99 -28.20
C GLY A 4 -10.27 -2.77 -27.46
N THR A 5 -11.14 -1.81 -27.22
CA THR A 5 -10.86 -0.61 -26.44
C THR A 5 -10.85 -1.04 -24.97
N TRP A 6 -9.68 -1.32 -24.42
CA TRP A 6 -9.53 -1.60 -22.99
C TRP A 6 -9.70 -0.27 -22.25
N GLY A 7 -10.89 -0.05 -21.71
CA GLY A 7 -11.16 1.05 -20.80
C GLY A 7 -10.44 0.81 -19.48
N ALA A 8 -9.45 1.65 -19.17
CA ALA A 8 -8.99 1.81 -17.80
C ALA A 8 -10.21 2.18 -16.96
N THR A 9 -10.49 1.43 -15.90
CA THR A 9 -11.59 1.74 -15.00
C THR A 9 -11.27 3.04 -14.26
N ALA A 10 -12.29 3.81 -13.87
CA ALA A 10 -12.10 5.10 -13.20
C ALA A 10 -11.24 5.02 -11.92
N THR A 11 -11.13 3.83 -11.32
CA THR A 11 -10.35 3.61 -10.10
C THR A 11 -8.86 3.34 -10.35
N GLU A 12 -8.48 2.74 -11.48
CA GLU A 12 -7.05 2.70 -11.90
C GLU A 12 -6.48 4.11 -12.09
N VAL A 13 -7.35 5.11 -12.35
CA VAL A 13 -6.97 6.51 -12.52
C VAL A 13 -6.74 7.21 -11.17
N TYR A 14 -7.45 6.83 -10.09
CA TYR A 14 -7.39 7.52 -8.79
C TYR A 14 -6.21 7.05 -7.92
N GLU A 15 -5.98 5.74 -7.80
CA GLU A 15 -4.76 5.19 -7.15
C GLU A 15 -3.48 5.59 -7.92
N SER A 16 -3.62 5.78 -9.24
CA SER A 16 -2.59 6.36 -10.11
C SER A 16 -2.20 7.77 -9.69
N GLU A 17 -3.14 8.61 -9.25
CA GLU A 17 -2.85 10.00 -8.92
C GLU A 17 -2.12 10.16 -7.58
N GLN A 18 -2.49 9.38 -6.55
CA GLN A 18 -1.84 9.45 -5.24
C GLN A 18 -0.42 8.87 -5.26
N SER A 19 -0.24 7.73 -5.92
CA SER A 19 1.07 7.07 -5.99
C SER A 19 2.13 7.92 -6.72
N ILE A 20 1.71 8.79 -7.65
CA ILE A 20 2.58 9.77 -8.31
C ILE A 20 3.10 10.85 -7.34
N LEU A 21 2.37 11.17 -6.26
CA LEU A 21 2.79 12.21 -5.31
C LEU A 21 4.09 11.87 -4.57
N HIS A 22 4.39 10.58 -4.46
CA HIS A 22 5.61 10.01 -3.87
C HIS A 22 6.83 10.10 -4.77
N LEU A 23 6.64 10.43 -6.05
CA LEU A 23 7.76 10.66 -6.96
C LEU A 23 8.40 12.04 -6.70
N PRO A 24 9.73 12.16 -6.75
CA PRO A 24 10.39 13.46 -6.69
C PRO A 24 9.86 14.40 -7.76
N ARG A 25 9.88 15.71 -7.46
CA ARG A 25 9.38 16.74 -8.38
C ARG A 25 10.02 16.65 -9.76
N ASP A 26 11.30 16.28 -9.82
CA ASP A 26 12.04 16.16 -11.08
C ASP A 26 11.54 15.00 -11.95
N VAL A 27 11.13 13.89 -11.31
CA VAL A 27 10.52 12.73 -11.99
C VAL A 27 9.11 13.10 -12.48
N ARG A 28 8.34 13.84 -11.66
CA ARG A 28 7.00 14.35 -11.99
C ARG A 28 6.97 15.43 -13.06
N GLY A 29 8.01 16.25 -13.15
CA GLY A 29 8.08 17.43 -14.03
C GLY A 29 8.00 17.10 -15.52
N SER A 30 8.15 15.83 -15.90
CA SER A 30 7.96 15.33 -17.25
C SER A 30 6.57 14.72 -17.43
N ARG A 31 6.02 14.73 -18.65
CA ARG A 31 4.72 14.09 -18.95
C ARG A 31 4.76 12.60 -18.55
N ILE A 32 4.09 12.24 -17.46
CA ILE A 32 3.93 10.85 -17.03
C ILE A 32 3.06 10.15 -18.07
N THR A 33 3.58 9.05 -18.62
CA THR A 33 2.87 8.26 -19.62
C THR A 33 2.30 7.02 -18.96
N MET A 34 1.24 6.46 -19.53
CA MET A 34 0.71 5.15 -19.11
C MET A 34 1.81 4.06 -19.09
N ALA A 35 2.75 4.17 -20.02
CA ALA A 35 3.90 3.29 -20.12
C ALA A 35 4.89 3.45 -18.95
N PHE A 36 5.09 4.66 -18.42
CA PHE A 36 5.85 4.89 -17.20
C PHE A 36 5.12 4.33 -15.98
N TYR A 37 3.81 4.53 -15.90
CA TYR A 37 3.02 4.05 -14.77
C TYR A 37 3.00 2.53 -14.67
N LYS A 38 2.88 1.82 -15.81
CA LYS A 38 3.02 0.36 -15.86
C LYS A 38 4.39 -0.11 -15.34
N ASP A 39 5.45 0.61 -15.69
CA ASP A 39 6.79 0.31 -15.22
C ASP A 39 6.90 0.55 -13.70
N TYR A 40 6.30 1.63 -13.19
CA TYR A 40 6.24 1.92 -11.75
C TYR A 40 5.47 0.84 -10.96
N ILE A 41 4.30 0.42 -11.44
CA ILE A 41 3.54 -0.71 -10.85
C ILE A 41 4.39 -1.99 -10.84
N ALA A 42 5.16 -2.25 -11.90
CA ALA A 42 6.03 -3.41 -11.93
C ALA A 42 7.07 -3.37 -10.79
N VAL A 43 7.61 -2.19 -10.46
CA VAL A 43 8.51 -2.00 -9.31
C VAL A 43 7.79 -2.28 -7.99
N VAL A 44 6.59 -1.74 -7.78
CA VAL A 44 5.79 -1.99 -6.56
C VAL A 44 5.48 -3.49 -6.40
N ARG A 45 5.11 -4.17 -7.49
CA ARG A 45 4.88 -5.63 -7.47
C ARG A 45 6.15 -6.41 -7.16
N ALA A 46 7.29 -5.99 -7.68
CA ALA A 46 8.57 -6.60 -7.36
C ALA A 46 8.93 -6.44 -5.88
N ILE A 47 8.62 -5.28 -5.27
CA ILE A 47 8.75 -5.07 -3.82
C ILE A 47 7.91 -6.09 -3.04
N ALA A 48 6.64 -6.28 -3.41
CA ALA A 48 5.77 -7.26 -2.75
C ALA A 48 6.34 -8.70 -2.84
N ILE A 49 6.83 -9.09 -4.03
CA ILE A 49 7.48 -10.41 -4.22
C ILE A 49 8.76 -10.54 -3.38
N VAL A 50 9.52 -9.45 -3.21
CA VAL A 50 10.69 -9.45 -2.34
C VAL A 50 10.26 -9.67 -0.88
N LEU A 51 9.27 -8.94 -0.38
CA LEU A 51 8.80 -9.01 1.01
C LEU A 51 8.30 -10.41 1.40
N ASP A 52 7.78 -11.20 0.45
CA ASP A 52 7.35 -12.59 0.66
C ASP A 52 8.51 -13.57 0.92
N LYS A 53 9.77 -13.15 0.74
CA LYS A 53 10.93 -14.04 0.89
C LYS A 53 11.45 -14.05 2.34
N PRO A 54 11.93 -15.19 2.83
CA PRO A 54 12.47 -15.27 4.18
C PRO A 54 13.86 -14.60 4.30
N GLY A 55 14.12 -14.04 5.48
CA GLY A 55 15.44 -13.53 5.89
C GLY A 55 15.92 -12.33 5.06
N LEU A 56 17.24 -12.28 4.77
CA LEU A 56 17.84 -11.15 4.04
C LEU A 56 17.34 -11.00 2.60
N ALA A 57 16.83 -12.08 2.00
CA ALA A 57 16.21 -12.02 0.68
C ALA A 57 14.87 -11.28 0.71
N GLY A 58 14.25 -11.15 1.89
CA GLY A 58 13.02 -10.44 2.16
C GLY A 58 13.15 -8.92 2.27
N VAL A 59 14.38 -8.42 2.43
CA VAL A 59 14.62 -6.99 2.59
C VAL A 59 14.46 -6.30 1.23
N PRO A 60 13.57 -5.29 1.07
CA PRO A 60 13.29 -4.64 -0.21
C PRO A 60 14.40 -3.64 -0.62
N SER A 61 15.66 -4.09 -0.59
CA SER A 61 16.79 -3.34 -1.11
C SER A 61 16.73 -3.20 -2.63
N ALA A 62 17.34 -2.15 -3.19
CA ALA A 62 17.42 -1.95 -4.63
C ALA A 62 17.92 -3.20 -5.38
N ALA A 63 18.95 -3.87 -4.86
CA ALA A 63 19.49 -5.09 -5.45
C ALA A 63 18.49 -6.26 -5.47
N ASN A 64 17.73 -6.47 -4.39
CA ASN A 64 16.73 -7.54 -4.32
C ASN A 64 15.55 -7.26 -5.26
N VAL A 65 15.09 -6.00 -5.33
CA VAL A 65 13.98 -5.58 -6.19
C VAL A 65 14.38 -5.63 -7.67
N GLU A 66 15.56 -5.14 -8.03
CA GLU A 66 16.09 -5.24 -9.40
C GLU A 66 16.28 -6.69 -9.84
N GLY A 67 16.71 -7.55 -8.92
CA GLY A 67 16.80 -9.00 -9.15
C GLY A 67 15.45 -9.63 -9.52
N GLU A 68 14.37 -9.21 -8.87
CA GLU A 68 13.00 -9.64 -9.22
C GLU A 68 12.49 -9.02 -10.52
N LEU A 69 12.84 -7.77 -10.80
CA LEU A 69 12.43 -7.07 -12.02
C LEU A 69 13.05 -7.67 -13.29
N ARG A 70 14.25 -8.28 -13.21
CA ARG A 70 14.93 -8.90 -14.37
C ARG A 70 15.04 -7.95 -15.57
N GLY A 71 15.33 -6.67 -15.32
CA GLY A 71 15.44 -5.63 -16.35
C GLY A 71 14.11 -5.03 -16.83
N GLN A 72 12.99 -5.36 -16.18
CA GLN A 72 11.73 -4.65 -16.38
C GLN A 72 11.78 -3.22 -15.82
N ALA A 73 10.74 -2.45 -16.12
CA ALA A 73 10.58 -1.04 -15.73
C ALA A 73 11.58 -0.02 -16.33
N PRO A 74 12.08 -0.17 -17.57
CA PRO A 74 13.13 0.70 -18.11
C PRO A 74 12.72 2.17 -18.25
N ARG A 75 11.42 2.48 -18.41
CA ARG A 75 10.93 3.85 -18.57
C ARG A 75 10.82 4.56 -17.22
N PHE A 76 10.54 3.81 -16.16
CA PHE A 76 10.56 4.33 -14.80
C PHE A 76 11.99 4.76 -14.42
N PHE A 77 12.94 3.84 -14.51
CA PHE A 77 14.34 4.12 -14.21
C PHE A 77 14.97 5.13 -15.18
N GLY A 78 14.65 5.03 -16.47
CA GLY A 78 15.16 5.97 -17.49
C GLY A 78 14.72 7.42 -17.29
N LYS A 79 13.69 7.67 -16.49
CA LYS A 79 13.25 9.01 -16.09
C LYS A 79 13.78 9.46 -14.72
N GLY A 80 14.73 8.72 -14.14
CA GLY A 80 15.25 8.99 -12.80
C GLY A 80 14.38 8.45 -11.67
N GLY A 81 13.42 7.56 -11.97
CA GLY A 81 12.78 6.74 -10.95
C GLY A 81 13.79 5.84 -10.25
N LYS A 82 13.57 5.56 -8.98
CA LYS A 82 14.38 4.64 -8.17
C LYS A 82 13.47 3.74 -7.34
N VAL A 83 14.02 2.62 -6.86
CA VAL A 83 13.27 1.69 -6.00
C VAL A 83 12.79 2.39 -4.73
N GLU A 84 13.60 3.29 -4.17
CA GLU A 84 13.29 4.06 -2.96
C GLU A 84 12.05 4.94 -3.15
N HIS A 85 11.78 5.45 -4.36
CA HIS A 85 10.56 6.23 -4.62
C HIS A 85 9.30 5.36 -4.57
N ALA A 86 9.38 4.11 -5.06
CA ALA A 86 8.29 3.16 -4.96
C ALA A 86 8.14 2.65 -3.52
N MET A 87 9.24 2.48 -2.80
CA MET A 87 9.22 2.08 -1.39
C MET A 87 8.63 3.18 -0.51
N ASP A 88 8.87 4.47 -0.80
CA ASP A 88 8.21 5.58 -0.11
C ASP A 88 6.68 5.49 -0.18
N TYR A 89 6.16 5.16 -1.37
CA TYR A 89 4.73 4.94 -1.58
C TYR A 89 4.24 3.71 -0.79
N VAL A 90 4.93 2.57 -0.88
CA VAL A 90 4.54 1.35 -0.15
C VAL A 90 4.53 1.60 1.36
N LEU A 91 5.51 2.32 1.89
CA LEU A 91 5.59 2.63 3.32
C LEU A 91 4.52 3.62 3.76
N GLN A 92 4.21 4.63 2.93
CA GLN A 92 3.08 5.53 3.19
C GLN A 92 1.75 4.77 3.21
N ALA A 93 1.48 3.94 2.20
CA ALA A 93 0.25 3.17 2.12
C ALA A 93 0.10 2.22 3.31
N ALA A 94 1.20 1.58 3.73
CA ALA A 94 1.21 0.74 4.92
C ALA A 94 0.88 1.53 6.19
N MET A 95 1.42 2.75 6.35
CA MET A 95 1.11 3.62 7.48
C MET A 95 -0.35 4.08 7.46
N GLU A 96 -0.86 4.50 6.30
CA GLU A 96 -2.25 4.94 6.13
C GLU A 96 -3.26 3.83 6.42
N GLN A 97 -2.93 2.57 6.13
CA GLN A 97 -3.81 1.43 6.44
C GLN A 97 -3.58 0.80 7.82
N SER A 98 -2.54 1.25 8.53
CA SER A 98 -2.23 0.78 9.89
C SER A 98 -3.14 1.45 10.93
N PRO A 99 -3.06 1.06 12.21
CA PRO A 99 -3.75 1.74 13.30
C PRO A 99 -3.36 3.21 13.48
N LEU A 100 -2.24 3.67 12.91
CA LEU A 100 -1.90 5.10 12.85
C LEU A 100 -2.66 5.87 11.77
N GLY A 101 -3.26 5.17 10.81
CA GLY A 101 -4.08 5.77 9.76
C GLY A 101 -5.54 5.45 9.98
N ASP A 102 -6.14 4.71 9.05
CA ASP A 102 -7.55 4.31 9.09
C ASP A 102 -7.80 2.91 9.70
N GLY A 103 -6.74 2.12 9.91
CA GLY A 103 -6.85 0.76 10.44
C GLY A 103 -7.50 -0.26 9.48
N THR A 104 -7.76 0.12 8.24
CA THR A 104 -8.52 -0.70 7.27
C THR A 104 -7.86 -2.06 7.05
N TRP A 105 -6.53 -2.14 7.06
CA TRP A 105 -5.83 -3.42 6.89
C TRP A 105 -6.11 -4.40 8.03
N ASP A 106 -5.96 -3.97 9.27
CA ASP A 106 -6.17 -4.81 10.46
C ASP A 106 -7.62 -5.33 10.53
N ASP A 107 -8.58 -4.47 10.23
CA ASP A 107 -9.99 -4.83 10.22
C ASP A 107 -10.30 -5.84 9.10
N MET A 108 -9.79 -5.62 7.88
CA MET A 108 -9.91 -6.59 6.78
C MET A 108 -9.28 -7.95 7.14
N GLN A 109 -8.08 -7.97 7.72
CA GLN A 109 -7.41 -9.23 8.09
C GLN A 109 -8.19 -9.97 9.18
N ARG A 110 -8.77 -9.26 10.15
CA ARG A 110 -9.61 -9.84 11.19
C ARG A 110 -10.90 -10.42 10.63
N GLU A 111 -11.55 -9.72 9.70
CA GLU A 111 -12.73 -10.22 8.98
C GLU A 111 -12.41 -11.49 8.19
N ILE A 112 -11.32 -11.49 7.42
CA ILE A 112 -10.89 -12.66 6.61
C ILE A 112 -10.54 -13.85 7.50
N ALA A 113 -9.86 -13.62 8.62
CA ALA A 113 -9.50 -14.68 9.56
C ALA A 113 -10.71 -15.28 10.30
N ALA A 114 -11.81 -14.53 10.43
CA ALA A 114 -13.04 -14.96 11.08
C ALA A 114 -14.09 -15.57 10.11
N ALA A 115 -13.81 -15.61 8.81
CA ALA A 115 -14.70 -16.19 7.81
C ALA A 115 -14.84 -17.72 7.95
N ASP A 116 -15.93 -18.28 7.40
CA ASP A 116 -16.18 -19.74 7.43
C ASP A 116 -15.08 -20.57 6.75
N ASP A 117 -14.42 -19.99 5.73
CA ASP A 117 -13.24 -20.54 5.04
C ASP A 117 -12.12 -19.50 5.09
N PRO A 118 -11.37 -19.42 6.21
CA PRO A 118 -10.44 -18.32 6.44
C PRO A 118 -9.14 -18.50 5.65
N ASP A 119 -8.60 -17.39 5.15
CA ASP A 119 -7.29 -17.40 4.49
C ASP A 119 -6.18 -17.73 5.51
N PRO A 120 -5.31 -18.73 5.24
CA PRO A 120 -4.25 -19.10 6.17
C PRO A 120 -3.28 -17.96 6.48
N ASP A 121 -3.03 -17.06 5.51
CA ASP A 121 -2.13 -15.92 5.70
C ASP A 121 -2.77 -14.89 6.66
N ALA A 122 -4.09 -14.70 6.60
CA ALA A 122 -4.84 -13.83 7.52
C ALA A 122 -4.91 -14.40 8.94
N VAL A 123 -5.11 -15.72 9.07
CA VAL A 123 -5.07 -16.41 10.37
C VAL A 123 -3.69 -16.31 10.99
N ALA A 124 -2.63 -16.49 10.19
CA ALA A 124 -1.26 -16.32 10.64
C ALA A 124 -0.99 -14.87 11.08
N TYR A 125 -1.47 -13.87 10.32
CA TYR A 125 -1.37 -12.46 10.68
C TYR A 125 -2.04 -12.15 12.02
N ALA A 126 -3.30 -12.57 12.20
CA ALA A 126 -4.05 -12.37 13.44
C ALA A 126 -3.44 -13.09 14.67
N ALA A 127 -2.64 -14.14 14.44
CA ALA A 127 -1.92 -14.86 15.49
C ALA A 127 -0.56 -14.23 15.86
N MET A 128 -0.08 -13.25 15.09
CA MET A 128 1.18 -12.57 15.41
C MET A 128 1.05 -11.72 16.68
N PRO A 129 2.05 -11.72 17.57
CA PRO A 129 2.05 -10.83 18.71
C PRO A 129 2.16 -9.38 18.23
N ILE A 130 1.31 -8.51 18.75
CA ILE A 130 1.42 -7.06 18.53
C ILE A 130 2.73 -6.60 19.18
N CYS A 131 3.58 -5.95 18.40
CA CYS A 131 4.86 -5.43 18.84
C CYS A 131 4.82 -3.89 18.83
N ASP A 132 5.43 -3.28 19.85
CA ASP A 132 5.56 -1.81 19.94
C ASP A 132 6.26 -1.21 18.70
N ASN A 133 7.07 -2.01 18.00
CA ASN A 133 7.82 -1.59 16.81
C ASN A 133 7.04 -1.74 15.49
N ASP A 134 5.83 -2.32 15.49
CA ASP A 134 5.06 -2.55 14.26
C ASP A 134 4.65 -1.24 13.59
N LEU A 135 4.57 -0.16 14.38
CA LEU A 135 4.19 1.18 13.95
C LEU A 135 5.38 2.14 13.86
N ALA A 136 6.62 1.66 13.99
CA ALA A 136 7.84 2.45 13.90
C ALA A 136 8.23 2.74 12.44
N PHE A 137 7.34 3.37 11.67
CA PHE A 137 7.52 3.66 10.24
C PHE A 137 8.74 4.56 10.00
N ALA A 138 9.07 5.47 10.91
CA ALA A 138 10.28 6.27 10.79
C ALA A 138 11.57 5.44 10.83
N ASP A 139 11.63 4.42 11.68
CA ASP A 139 12.78 3.53 11.80
C ASP A 139 12.93 2.65 10.54
N VAL A 140 11.81 2.21 9.97
CA VAL A 140 11.80 1.48 8.69
C VAL A 140 12.29 2.38 7.56
N ALA A 141 11.80 3.62 7.47
CA ALA A 141 12.25 4.59 6.48
C ALA A 141 13.77 4.88 6.61
N GLU A 142 14.29 4.98 7.83
CA GLU A 142 15.70 5.23 8.10
C GLU A 142 16.58 4.04 7.70
N ARG A 143 16.15 2.82 8.01
CA ARG A 143 16.86 1.58 7.60
C ARG A 143 16.86 1.36 6.10
N LEU A 144 15.83 1.86 5.41
CA LEU A 144 15.72 1.80 3.95
C LEU A 144 16.36 3.03 3.27
N GLU A 145 16.99 3.92 4.05
CA GLU A 145 17.67 5.13 3.57
C GLU A 145 16.76 6.03 2.71
N LEU A 146 15.48 6.12 3.08
CA LEU A 146 14.52 6.96 2.36
C LEU A 146 14.73 8.45 2.68
N ASP A 147 14.67 9.32 1.67
CA ASP A 147 14.80 10.77 1.87
C ASP A 147 13.62 11.39 2.66
N THR A 148 12.57 10.60 2.91
CA THR A 148 11.29 11.02 3.50
C THR A 148 11.14 10.69 4.98
N VAL A 149 12.21 10.22 5.67
CA VAL A 149 12.18 9.91 7.12
C VAL A 149 11.55 11.01 7.97
N GLY A 150 11.82 12.28 7.64
CA GLY A 150 11.26 13.42 8.36
C GLY A 150 9.73 13.49 8.32
N ARG A 151 9.09 12.96 7.27
CA ARG A 151 7.63 12.89 7.13
C ARG A 151 7.05 11.90 8.15
N PHE A 152 7.61 10.69 8.21
CA PHE A 152 7.15 9.65 9.13
C PHE A 152 7.34 10.03 10.61
N ARG A 153 8.48 10.64 10.96
CA ARG A 153 8.71 11.15 12.32
C ARG A 153 7.73 12.25 12.75
N ALA A 154 7.22 13.04 11.81
CA ALA A 154 6.23 14.06 12.11
C ALA A 154 4.86 13.43 12.42
N SER A 155 4.47 12.41 11.64
CA SER A 155 3.23 11.67 11.85
C SER A 155 3.21 10.97 13.22
N GLU A 156 4.29 10.28 13.61
CA GLU A 156 4.38 9.59 14.90
C GLU A 156 4.15 10.52 16.11
N ARG A 157 4.62 11.77 16.03
CA ARG A 157 4.43 12.76 17.12
C ARG A 157 2.99 13.21 17.27
N GLN A 158 2.23 13.27 16.17
CA GLN A 158 0.85 13.75 16.20
C GLN A 158 -0.07 12.78 16.96
N TYR A 159 0.21 11.48 16.95
CA TYR A 159 -0.59 10.47 17.63
C TYR A 159 -0.19 10.26 19.11
N GLY A 160 1.05 10.54 19.49
CA GLY A 160 1.54 10.37 20.86
C GLY A 160 1.14 11.48 21.85
N GLU A 161 0.50 12.56 21.41
CA GLU A 161 0.24 13.77 22.23
C GLU A 161 -1.26 13.99 22.53
N THR A 162 -2.12 12.99 22.31
CA THR A 162 -3.58 13.08 22.56
C THR A 162 -4.07 12.32 23.80
N ASP A 163 -3.24 12.27 24.85
CA ASP A 163 -3.56 11.59 26.12
C ASP A 163 -4.43 12.44 27.08
N ASP A 164 -5.10 13.48 26.57
CA ASP A 164 -6.02 14.36 27.32
C ASP A 164 -7.29 14.63 26.49
N PHE A 165 -8.06 13.59 26.16
CA PHE A 165 -9.47 13.79 25.81
C PHE A 165 -10.29 13.79 27.11
N PRO A 166 -10.88 14.93 27.52
CA PRO A 166 -11.81 14.93 28.63
C PRO A 166 -13.03 14.09 28.28
N ASP A 167 -13.37 13.20 29.20
CA ASP A 167 -14.60 12.44 29.32
C ASP A 167 -15.81 13.38 29.12
N ASP A 168 -16.38 13.41 27.90
CA ASP A 168 -17.57 14.21 27.61
C ASP A 168 -18.72 13.28 27.21
N ASP A 169 -19.39 12.82 28.26
CA ASP A 169 -20.73 12.27 28.30
C ASP A 169 -21.77 13.21 27.65
N VAL A 170 -21.92 13.27 26.32
CA VAL A 170 -23.18 13.71 25.68
C VAL A 170 -23.35 13.10 24.28
N MET A 171 -23.92 11.90 24.20
CA MET A 171 -24.54 11.39 22.97
C MET A 171 -26.06 11.56 23.08
N GLU A 172 -26.57 12.75 22.73
CA GLU A 172 -28.01 13.00 22.60
C GLU A 172 -28.35 13.22 21.12
N GLY A 173 -28.88 12.15 20.51
CA GLY A 173 -29.88 12.15 19.44
C GLY A 173 -29.63 13.03 18.22
N ILE A 174 -29.14 12.42 17.14
CA ILE A 174 -29.47 12.88 15.78
C ILE A 174 -30.08 11.67 15.06
N GLU A 175 -31.39 11.79 14.82
CA GLU A 175 -32.19 10.85 14.05
C GLU A 175 -31.83 10.94 12.57
N ASP A 176 -31.78 9.77 11.94
CA ASP A 176 -31.46 9.49 10.56
C ASP A 176 -32.29 10.33 9.58
N GLU A 177 -31.65 10.90 8.55
CA GLU A 177 -32.26 11.13 7.24
C GLU A 177 -31.17 11.28 6.17
N ASP A 178 -31.27 10.43 5.14
CA ASP A 178 -30.57 10.41 3.84
C ASP A 178 -29.22 9.65 3.73
N GLU A 179 -29.26 8.33 3.95
CA GLU A 179 -28.29 7.35 3.42
C GLU A 179 -28.55 7.04 1.94
N ASP A 180 -28.19 7.96 1.04
CA ASP A 180 -28.12 7.65 -0.41
C ASP A 180 -26.67 7.81 -0.93
N ASP A 181 -26.05 6.65 -1.19
CA ASP A 181 -25.17 6.38 -2.34
C ASP A 181 -23.71 6.86 -2.33
N MET A 182 -22.95 6.59 -1.25
CA MET A 182 -21.47 6.60 -1.31
C MET A 182 -20.86 5.31 -0.76
N GLU A 183 -19.88 4.77 -1.50
CA GLU A 183 -18.90 3.74 -1.09
C GLU A 183 -19.31 2.24 -1.04
N LEU A 184 -19.65 1.68 -2.20
CA LEU A 184 -19.54 0.23 -2.47
C LEU A 184 -18.50 -0.13 -3.55
N LYS A 185 -17.64 0.83 -3.96
CA LYS A 185 -16.67 0.64 -5.05
C LYS A 185 -15.24 0.32 -4.60
N ASP A 186 -14.87 0.58 -3.35
CA ASP A 186 -13.50 0.36 -2.85
C ASP A 186 -13.22 -1.09 -2.43
N ARG A 187 -14.21 -1.80 -1.87
CA ARG A 187 -14.07 -3.23 -1.52
C ARG A 187 -13.71 -4.13 -2.71
N ARG A 188 -14.17 -3.77 -3.91
CA ARG A 188 -14.04 -4.63 -5.11
C ARG A 188 -12.62 -4.73 -5.67
N ILE A 189 -11.71 -3.84 -5.23
CA ILE A 189 -10.37 -3.67 -5.78
C ILE A 189 -9.32 -4.38 -4.95
N VAL A 190 -9.39 -4.28 -3.62
CA VAL A 190 -8.59 -5.14 -2.74
C VAL A 190 -8.89 -6.61 -3.07
N ASP A 191 -10.18 -6.95 -3.26
CA ASP A 191 -10.60 -8.27 -3.72
C ASP A 191 -10.00 -8.65 -5.09
N SER A 192 -9.91 -7.71 -6.04
CA SER A 192 -9.33 -7.96 -7.37
C SER A 192 -7.80 -8.10 -7.35
N ILE A 193 -7.10 -7.37 -6.48
CA ILE A 193 -5.65 -7.48 -6.28
C ILE A 193 -5.33 -8.80 -5.57
N VAL A 194 -6.10 -9.14 -4.53
CA VAL A 194 -5.98 -10.41 -3.82
C VAL A 194 -6.32 -11.60 -4.73
N GLU A 195 -7.36 -11.51 -5.56
CA GLU A 195 -7.67 -12.52 -6.60
C GLU A 195 -6.56 -12.64 -7.64
N ALA A 196 -6.05 -11.52 -8.16
CA ALA A 196 -4.94 -11.56 -9.13
C ALA A 196 -3.66 -12.16 -8.53
N LEU A 197 -3.40 -11.93 -7.24
CA LEU A 197 -2.30 -12.55 -6.51
C LEU A 197 -2.55 -14.05 -6.27
N ARG A 198 -3.80 -14.46 -5.97
CA ARG A 198 -4.20 -15.87 -5.84
C ARG A 198 -4.12 -16.63 -7.17
N GLU A 199 -4.53 -16.04 -8.29
CA GLU A 199 -4.41 -16.64 -9.62
C GLU A 199 -2.94 -16.79 -10.05
N ALA A 200 -2.10 -15.79 -9.78
CA ALA A 200 -0.66 -15.85 -10.03
C ALA A 200 0.04 -16.95 -9.20
N ARG A 201 -0.48 -17.28 -8.01
CA ARG A 201 -0.04 -18.42 -7.18
C ARG A 201 -0.50 -19.77 -7.74
N ARG A 202 -1.71 -19.88 -8.34
CA ARG A 202 -2.25 -21.13 -8.91
C ARG A 202 -1.61 -21.54 -10.25
N GLY A 203 -1.06 -20.59 -11.01
CA GLY A 203 -0.44 -20.84 -12.32
C GLY A 203 0.99 -21.40 -12.28
N ARG A 204 1.54 -21.70 -11.11
CA ARG A 204 2.92 -22.19 -10.94
C ARG A 204 2.90 -23.70 -10.62
N VAL A 205 2.63 -24.51 -11.65
CA VAL A 205 2.85 -25.98 -11.67
C VAL A 205 3.91 -26.30 -12.71
#